data_AF-A0A515KK81-F1
#
_entry.id   AF-A0A515KK81-F1
#
_cell.length_a   1.000
_cell.length_b   1.000
_cell.length_c   1.000
_cell.angle_alpha   90.00
_cell.angle_beta   90.00
_cell.angle_gamma   90.00
#
_symmetry.space_group_name_H-M   'P 1'
#
loop_
_entity.id
_entity.type
_entity.pdbx_description
1 polymer ?
#
loop_
_entity_poly.entity_id
_entity_poly.type
_entity_poly.pdbx_seq_one_letter_code
_entity_poly.pdbx_strand_id
1 'polypeptide(L)'
;MTERLVSVAVRRDGEIHSRGFKSHWDLRAALGDAEPWNKNRSDEEGFLTSEGRFVGRWEAAAVAFEAGQSSGCGRELLSSDINWTPQEPTAQPAKKLRKRRERS
;
A
#
# COMPACT_ATOMS: atom_id res chain seq x y z
N MET A 1 10.43 0.49 12.29
CA MET A 1 10.17 -0.14 10.98
C MET A 1 9.39 0.87 10.16
N THR A 2 9.63 0.97 8.86
CA THR A 2 8.81 1.81 7.98
C THR A 2 7.40 1.22 7.91
N GLU A 3 6.39 2.06 8.08
CA GLU A 3 5.00 1.66 7.93
C GLU A 3 4.72 1.18 6.51
N ARG A 4 3.92 0.11 6.36
CA ARG A 4 3.62 -0.51 5.07
C ARG A 4 2.15 -0.89 4.94
N LEU A 5 1.67 -1.05 3.72
CA LEU A 5 0.33 -1.56 3.44
C LEU A 5 0.31 -3.08 3.62
N VAL A 6 -0.65 -3.57 4.41
CA VAL A 6 -0.80 -5.00 4.73
C VAL A 6 -2.00 -5.64 4.04
N SER A 7 -3.01 -4.88 3.65
CA SER A 7 -4.16 -5.38 2.88
C SER A 7 -4.94 -4.22 2.28
N VAL A 8 -5.84 -4.51 1.34
CA VAL A 8 -6.90 -3.57 0.97
C VAL A 8 -7.87 -3.38 2.14
N ALA A 9 -8.59 -2.27 2.14
CA ALA A 9 -9.65 -2.00 3.09
C ALA A 9 -10.80 -1.23 2.44
N VAL A 10 -12.01 -1.42 2.96
CA VAL A 10 -13.21 -0.66 2.64
C VAL A 10 -13.78 -0.15 3.96
N ARG A 11 -14.02 1.15 4.06
CA ARG A 11 -14.80 1.73 5.15
C ARG A 11 -16.26 1.83 4.71
N ARG A 12 -17.16 1.15 5.41
CA ARG A 12 -18.60 1.08 5.15
C ARG A 12 -19.34 1.24 6.46
N ASP A 13 -20.33 2.14 6.50
CA ASP A 13 -21.16 2.38 7.69
C ASP A 13 -20.37 2.68 8.98
N GLY A 14 -19.19 3.30 8.84
CA GLY A 14 -18.28 3.61 9.95
C GLY A 14 -17.34 2.47 10.36
N GLU A 15 -17.50 1.28 9.79
CA GLU A 15 -16.66 0.11 10.05
C GLU A 15 -15.59 -0.09 8.97
N ILE A 16 -14.41 -0.58 9.37
CA ILE A 16 -13.31 -0.90 8.46
C ILE A 16 -13.30 -2.41 8.20
N HIS A 17 -13.45 -2.80 6.94
CA HIS A 17 -13.34 -4.18 6.49
C HIS A 17 -12.08 -4.35 5.66
N SER A 18 -11.26 -5.35 5.97
CA SER A 18 -10.05 -5.67 5.20
C SER A 18 -9.89 -7.16 4.91
N ARG A 19 -10.19 -8.01 5.91
CA ARG A 19 -10.15 -9.48 5.86
C ARG A 19 -8.87 -10.07 5.24
N GLY A 20 -7.77 -9.30 5.23
CA GLY A 20 -6.48 -9.70 4.64
C GLY A 20 -6.42 -9.72 3.11
N PHE A 21 -7.46 -9.29 2.39
CA PHE A 21 -7.47 -9.32 0.93
C PHE A 21 -6.45 -8.35 0.31
N LYS A 22 -6.00 -8.67 -0.90
CA LYS A 22 -5.06 -7.85 -1.69
C LYS A 22 -5.72 -7.12 -2.86
N SER A 23 -7.00 -7.39 -3.10
CA SER A 23 -7.82 -6.79 -4.14
C SER A 23 -9.10 -6.23 -3.52
N HIS A 24 -9.48 -5.00 -3.90
CA HIS A 24 -10.76 -4.41 -3.49
C HIS A 24 -11.95 -5.21 -4.03
N TRP A 25 -11.80 -5.82 -5.20
CA TRP A 25 -12.84 -6.65 -5.80
C TRP A 25 -13.13 -7.88 -4.93
N ASP A 26 -12.09 -8.62 -4.52
CA ASP A 26 -12.24 -9.82 -3.68
C ASP A 26 -12.86 -9.47 -2.32
N LEU A 27 -12.43 -8.35 -1.74
CA LEU A 27 -12.98 -7.85 -0.48
C LEU A 27 -14.48 -7.52 -0.62
N ARG A 28 -14.87 -6.81 -1.68
CA ARG A 28 -16.28 -6.47 -1.94
C ARG A 28 -17.14 -7.69 -2.23
N ALA A 29 -16.64 -8.64 -3.03
CA ALA A 29 -17.31 -9.91 -3.26
C ALA A 29 -17.53 -10.67 -1.94
N ALA A 30 -16.53 -10.67 -1.04
CA ALA A 30 -16.64 -11.28 0.28
C ALA A 30 -17.58 -10.52 1.24
N LEU A 31 -17.82 -9.23 1.01
CA LEU A 31 -18.82 -8.42 1.72
C LEU A 31 -20.25 -8.62 1.18
N GLY A 32 -20.43 -9.35 0.07
CA GLY A 32 -21.73 -9.65 -0.52
C GLY A 32 -22.23 -8.60 -1.52
N ASP A 33 -21.34 -7.74 -2.05
CA ASP A 33 -21.73 -6.77 -3.08
C ASP A 33 -22.15 -7.52 -4.36
N ALA A 34 -23.38 -7.29 -4.83
CA ALA A 34 -23.89 -7.91 -6.07
C ALA A 34 -23.11 -7.48 -7.32
N GLU A 35 -22.61 -6.25 -7.32
CA GLU A 35 -21.74 -5.69 -8.35
C GLU A 35 -20.45 -5.14 -7.70
N PRO A 36 -19.41 -5.98 -7.45
CA PRO A 36 -18.20 -5.57 -6.73
C PRO A 36 -17.38 -4.45 -7.41
N TRP A 37 -17.64 -4.14 -8.69
CA TRP A 37 -17.03 -3.01 -9.40
C TRP A 37 -17.77 -1.69 -9.17
N ASN A 38 -19.02 -1.75 -8.70
CA ASN A 38 -19.89 -0.59 -8.50
C ASN A 38 -19.90 -0.23 -7.02
N LYS A 39 -18.97 0.64 -6.61
CA LYS A 39 -18.89 1.08 -5.22
C LYS A 39 -20.16 1.85 -4.83
N ASN A 40 -20.73 1.54 -3.67
CA ASN A 40 -21.72 2.42 -3.06
C ASN A 40 -21.08 3.80 -2.81
N ARG A 41 -21.83 4.88 -3.04
CA ARG A 41 -21.32 6.26 -2.88
C ARG A 41 -20.85 6.57 -1.46
N SER A 42 -21.35 5.85 -0.46
CA SER A 42 -20.97 5.97 0.95
C SER A 42 -19.72 5.19 1.32
N ASP A 43 -19.29 4.23 0.49
CA ASP A 43 -18.10 3.42 0.78
C ASP A 43 -16.82 4.18 0.43
N GLU A 44 -15.84 4.12 1.33
CA GLU A 44 -14.50 4.60 1.06
C GLU A 44 -13.53 3.45 0.85
N GLU A 45 -12.83 3.48 -0.27
CA GLU A 45 -11.81 2.50 -0.59
C GLU A 45 -10.45 2.99 -0.13
N GLY A 46 -9.71 2.11 0.53
CA GLY A 46 -8.41 2.43 1.08
C GLY A 46 -7.61 1.16 1.36
N PHE A 47 -6.71 1.27 2.32
CA PHE A 47 -5.79 0.20 2.68
C PHE A 47 -5.62 0.17 4.20
N LEU A 48 -5.30 -1.02 4.72
CA LEU A 48 -4.88 -1.19 6.10
C LEU A 48 -3.36 -1.16 6.14
N THR A 49 -2.79 -0.41 7.08
CA THR A 49 -1.34 -0.36 7.29
C THR A 49 -0.89 -1.35 8.36
N SER A 50 0.42 -1.58 8.46
CA SER A 50 1.04 -2.39 9.50
C SER A 50 0.85 -1.85 10.91
N GLU A 51 0.49 -0.57 11.06
CA GLU A 51 0.15 0.06 12.34
C GLU A 51 -1.34 -0.07 12.68
N GLY A 52 -2.13 -0.72 11.84
CA GLY A 52 -3.55 -0.96 12.08
C GLY A 52 -4.46 0.22 11.75
N ARG A 53 -3.95 1.27 11.09
CA ARG A 53 -4.77 2.39 10.62
C ARG A 53 -5.32 2.17 9.22
N PHE A 54 -6.51 2.70 8.97
CA PHE A 54 -7.08 2.83 7.63
C PHE A 54 -6.53 4.10 6.97
N VAL A 55 -6.05 3.97 5.74
CA VAL A 55 -5.59 5.09 4.91
C VAL A 55 -6.30 5.10 3.57
N GLY A 56 -6.68 6.29 3.11
CA GLY A 56 -7.29 6.47 1.78
C GLY A 56 -6.28 6.25 0.66
N ARG A 57 -6.75 6.10 -0.59
CA ARG A 57 -5.88 5.77 -1.74
C ARG A 57 -4.75 6.76 -2.03
N TRP A 58 -4.99 8.05 -1.78
CA TRP A 58 -3.96 9.09 -1.94
C TRP A 58 -2.85 8.96 -0.92
N GLU A 59 -3.21 8.82 0.35
CA GLU A 59 -2.24 8.64 1.44
C GLU A 59 -1.51 7.31 1.33
N ALA A 60 -2.23 6.25 0.96
CA ALA A 60 -1.66 4.94 0.72
C ALA A 60 -0.58 4.96 -0.36
N ALA A 61 -0.69 5.83 -1.38
CA ALA A 61 0.34 5.98 -2.39
C ALA A 61 1.68 6.43 -1.80
N ALA A 62 1.66 7.35 -0.84
CA ALA A 62 2.87 7.80 -0.14
C ALA A 62 3.44 6.68 0.76
N VAL A 63 2.59 6.04 1.56
CA VAL A 63 3.00 4.93 2.44
C VAL A 63 3.62 3.78 1.63
N ALA A 64 2.97 3.37 0.54
CA ALA A 64 3.47 2.29 -0.32
C ALA A 64 4.80 2.66 -0.98
N PHE A 65 4.97 3.90 -1.42
CA PHE A 65 6.20 4.36 -2.04
C PHE A 65 7.36 4.37 -1.03
N GLU A 66 7.15 4.91 0.17
CA GLU A 66 8.15 4.92 1.25
C GLU A 66 8.52 3.51 1.72
N ALA A 67 7.55 2.60 1.74
CA ALA A 67 7.75 1.19 2.06
C ALA A 67 8.40 0.38 0.92
N GLY A 68 8.63 0.98 -0.26
CA GLY A 68 9.12 0.29 -1.45
C GLY A 68 8.14 -0.73 -2.05
N GLN A 69 6.85 -0.61 -1.71
CA GLN A 69 5.78 -1.46 -2.24
C GLN A 69 5.21 -0.94 -3.56
N SER A 70 5.43 0.32 -3.93
CA SER A 70 5.05 0.87 -5.24
C SER A 70 6.21 1.64 -5.86
N SER A 71 6.21 1.75 -7.20
CA SER A 71 7.24 2.49 -7.96
C SER A 71 6.91 3.96 -8.19
N GLY A 72 5.72 4.42 -7.76
CA GLY A 72 5.26 5.78 -8.05
C GLY A 72 4.38 6.37 -6.95
N CYS A 73 4.52 7.68 -6.79
CA CYS A 73 3.63 8.55 -6.03
C CYS A 73 3.06 9.63 -6.97
N GLY A 74 1.85 10.14 -6.71
CA GLY A 74 1.23 11.22 -7.52
C GLY A 74 -0.13 10.90 -8.16
N ARG A 75 -0.69 9.72 -7.90
CA ARG A 75 -2.10 9.40 -8.16
C ARG A 75 -2.66 8.54 -7.05
N GLU A 76 -3.97 8.34 -7.04
CA GLU A 76 -4.60 7.32 -6.20
C GLU A 76 -3.98 5.95 -6.48
N LEU A 77 -3.61 5.27 -5.40
CA LEU A 77 -3.03 3.94 -5.45
C LEU A 77 -4.12 2.90 -5.72
N LEU A 78 -3.92 2.08 -6.74
CA LEU A 78 -4.74 0.90 -7.01
C LEU A 78 -4.13 -0.31 -6.31
N SER A 79 -4.97 -1.28 -5.97
CA SER A 79 -4.50 -2.53 -5.36
C SER A 79 -3.54 -3.32 -6.24
N SER A 80 -3.64 -3.17 -7.56
CA SER A 80 -2.73 -3.74 -8.56
C SER A 80 -1.36 -3.06 -8.63
N ASP A 81 -1.22 -1.84 -8.09
CA ASP A 81 0.06 -1.10 -8.10
C ASP A 81 1.01 -1.56 -7.00
N ILE A 82 0.51 -2.36 -6.05
CA ILE A 82 1.22 -2.75 -4.84
C ILE A 82 1.92 -4.09 -5.06
N ASN A 83 3.23 -4.11 -4.79
CA ASN A 83 3.97 -5.33 -4.60
C ASN A 83 3.67 -5.89 -3.19
N TRP A 84 2.79 -6.89 -3.14
CA TRP A 84 2.33 -7.51 -1.90
C TRP A 84 3.32 -8.51 -1.30
N THR A 85 4.34 -8.88 -2.07
CA THR A 85 5.41 -9.77 -1.61
C THR A 85 6.22 -9.05 -0.54
N PRO A 86 6.56 -9.70 0.60
CA PRO A 86 7.50 -9.13 1.54
C PRO A 86 8.82 -8.85 0.80
N GLN A 87 9.15 -7.58 0.58
CA GLN A 87 10.49 -7.21 0.15
C GLN A 87 11.42 -7.61 1.30
N GLU A 88 12.36 -8.52 1.03
CA GLU A 88 13.53 -8.63 1.90
C GLU A 88 14.15 -7.24 2.01
N PRO A 89 14.68 -6.85 3.19
CA PRO A 89 15.30 -5.55 3.34
C PRO A 89 16.43 -5.45 2.32
N THR A 90 16.20 -4.70 1.25
CA THR A 90 17.21 -4.46 0.23
C THR A 90 18.30 -3.65 0.91
N ALA A 91 19.40 -4.31 1.25
CA ALA A 91 20.58 -3.67 1.77
C ALA A 91 20.97 -2.57 0.78
N GLN A 92 20.81 -1.31 1.18
CA GLN A 92 21.22 -0.17 0.36
C GLN A 92 22.68 -0.40 -0.05
N PRO A 93 23.03 -0.32 -1.34
CA PRO A 93 24.42 -0.45 -1.74
C PRO A 93 25.20 0.68 -1.06
N ALA A 94 26.11 0.28 -0.15
CA ALA A 94 26.96 1.20 0.58
C ALA A 94 27.60 2.18 -0.41
N LYS A 95 27.39 3.49 -0.20
CA LYS A 95 28.04 4.55 -0.96
C LYS A 95 29.54 4.26 -0.95
N LYS A 96 30.10 3.84 -2.09
CA LYS A 96 31.55 3.65 -2.24
C LYS A 96 32.21 4.99 -1.95
N LEU A 97 32.75 5.13 -0.73
CA LEU A 97 33.59 6.24 -0.34
C LEU A 97 34.83 6.21 -1.23
N ARG A 98 34.80 7.01 -2.31
CA ARG A 98 35.96 7.17 -3.20
C ARG A 98 37.07 7.84 -2.37
N LYS A 99 37.98 7.05 -1.81
CA LYS A 99 39.27 7.55 -1.31
C LYS A 99 39.99 8.19 -2.50
N ARG A 100 39.99 9.53 -2.55
CA ARG A 100 40.94 10.29 -3.36
C ARG A 100 42.34 9.93 -2.85
N ARG A 101 43.08 9.14 -3.62
CA ARG A 101 44.53 9.02 -3.44
C ARG A 101 45.14 10.34 -3.92
N GLU A 102 45.65 11.11 -2.97
CA GLU A 102 46.52 12.24 -3.25
C GLU A 102 47.81 11.74 -3.92
N ARG A 103 48.26 12.55 -4.87
CA ARG A 103 49.51 12.35 -5.63
C ARG A 103 50.70 12.54 -4.71
N SER A 104 51.72 11.71 -4.86
CA SER A 104 53.12 12.05 -4.61
C SER A 104 53.97 11.27 -5.59
#